data_AF-A0A351FVT4-F1
#
_entry.id   AF-A0A351FVT4-F1
#
_cell.length_a   1.000
_cell.length_b   1.000
_cell.length_c   1.000
_cell.angle_alpha   90.00
_cell.angle_beta   90.00
_cell.angle_gamma   90.00
#
_symmetry.space_group_name_H-M   'P 1'
#
loop_
_entity.id
_entity.type
_entity.pdbx_description
1 polymer ?
#
loop_
_entity_poly.entity_id
_entity_poly.type
_entity_poly.pdbx_seq_one_letter_code
_entity_poly.pdbx_strand_id
1 'polypeptide(L)'
;MKSNPVIELIMASVFGSTPYQPNDDVAHGRDRNCPLFLRYRDADPHPKSCCAGMQLSANESSDTPGIYYEVSDGSWECAPSQGNEDAAMVFFVHREAQNRVEMVIGGFSGRATRAMAKMLRSQPDNFWPPSCICDGTRIGAFVVKFQFPPDGEDEDDLVLLADLPEKVEVVTLDHDVIQRRLEKAVQYGFLDKRPEEGEEA
;
A
#
# COMPACT_ATOMS: atom_id res chain seq x y z
N MET A 1 2.25 5.38 9.64
CA MET A 1 3.01 5.80 8.44
C MET A 1 2.40 7.06 7.88
N LYS A 2 3.08 8.20 8.01
CA LYS A 2 2.64 9.49 7.46
C LYS A 2 3.73 9.92 6.48
N SER A 3 3.38 10.17 5.20
CA SER A 3 4.27 10.50 4.06
C SER A 3 5.77 10.27 4.33
N ASN A 4 6.25 9.06 4.00
CA ASN A 4 7.65 8.67 4.17
C ASN A 4 8.36 8.79 2.81
N PRO A 5 9.49 9.53 2.71
CA PRO A 5 10.21 9.71 1.46
C PRO A 5 10.50 8.42 0.68
N VAL A 6 10.82 7.34 1.38
CA VAL A 6 11.10 6.04 0.75
C VAL A 6 9.85 5.52 0.01
N ILE A 7 8.68 5.67 0.62
CA ILE A 7 7.41 5.22 0.07
C ILE A 7 7.01 6.10 -1.11
N GLU A 8 7.09 7.41 -0.93
CA GLU A 8 6.78 8.38 -1.98
C GLU A 8 7.59 8.11 -3.24
N LEU A 9 8.91 7.95 -3.10
CA LEU A 9 9.81 7.73 -4.22
C LEU A 9 9.56 6.38 -4.89
N ILE A 10 9.42 5.30 -4.10
CA ILE A 10 9.19 3.97 -4.66
C ILE A 10 7.84 3.92 -5.37
N MET A 11 6.75 4.32 -4.72
CA MET A 11 5.39 4.29 -5.29
C MET A 11 5.29 5.15 -6.54
N ALA A 12 5.84 6.38 -6.50
CA ALA A 12 5.87 7.28 -7.65
C ALA A 12 6.65 6.70 -8.83
N SER A 13 7.81 6.09 -8.57
CA SER A 13 8.65 5.49 -9.61
C SER A 13 8.02 4.26 -10.27
N VAL A 14 7.14 3.55 -9.56
CA VAL A 14 6.53 2.31 -10.06
C VAL A 14 5.23 2.61 -10.80
N PHE A 15 4.38 3.47 -10.25
CA PHE A 15 3.05 3.75 -10.79
C PHE A 15 2.96 5.04 -11.60
N GLY A 16 4.11 5.64 -11.93
CA GLY A 16 4.17 6.86 -12.75
C GLY A 16 3.43 8.02 -12.11
N SER A 17 3.80 8.37 -10.88
CA SER A 17 3.30 9.55 -10.19
C SER A 17 4.43 10.53 -9.91
N THR A 18 4.09 11.74 -9.45
CA THR A 18 5.08 12.67 -8.89
C THR A 18 5.09 12.53 -7.36
N PRO A 19 6.26 12.35 -6.72
CA PRO A 19 6.36 12.29 -5.26
C PRO A 19 5.77 13.54 -4.60
N TYR A 20 5.07 13.37 -3.48
CA TYR A 20 4.44 14.48 -2.73
C TYR A 20 3.42 15.31 -3.53
N GLN A 21 2.93 14.82 -4.66
CA GLN A 21 1.80 15.43 -5.36
C GLN A 21 0.50 14.78 -4.87
N PRO A 22 -0.42 15.52 -4.23
CA PRO A 22 -1.72 14.98 -3.84
C PRO A 22 -2.54 14.55 -5.05
N ASN A 23 -3.36 13.51 -4.87
CA ASN A 23 -4.31 13.03 -5.87
C ASN A 23 -5.76 13.11 -5.35
N ASP A 24 -6.03 13.96 -4.36
CA ASP A 24 -7.35 14.09 -3.73
C ASP A 24 -8.38 14.74 -4.67
N ASP A 25 -7.91 15.45 -5.69
CA ASP A 25 -8.69 16.21 -6.67
C ASP A 25 -8.92 15.45 -7.99
N VAL A 26 -8.41 14.22 -8.14
CA VAL A 26 -8.74 13.39 -9.30
C VAL A 26 -10.23 13.11 -9.35
N ALA A 27 -10.81 12.94 -10.54
CA ALA A 27 -12.25 12.80 -10.67
C ALA A 27 -12.78 11.53 -9.99
N HIS A 28 -12.09 10.40 -10.12
CA HIS A 28 -12.47 9.12 -9.52
C HIS A 28 -11.27 8.37 -8.93
N GLY A 29 -11.48 7.42 -8.01
CA GLY A 29 -10.42 6.61 -7.39
C GLY A 29 -9.65 5.78 -8.42
N ARG A 30 -10.33 5.34 -9.49
CA ARG A 30 -9.69 4.74 -10.67
C ARG A 30 -8.73 5.69 -11.40
N ASP A 31 -8.84 6.99 -11.18
CA ASP A 31 -7.97 7.99 -11.80
C ASP A 31 -6.71 8.27 -10.99
N ARG A 32 -6.57 7.70 -9.78
CA ARG A 32 -5.29 7.71 -9.05
C ARG A 32 -4.19 6.98 -9.82
N ASN A 33 -2.94 7.23 -9.49
CA ASN A 33 -1.80 6.49 -10.05
C ASN A 33 -1.54 5.21 -9.25
N CYS A 34 -1.45 5.35 -7.93
CA CYS A 34 -1.18 4.25 -7.02
C CYS A 34 -2.43 3.39 -6.78
N PRO A 35 -2.30 2.05 -6.66
CA PRO A 35 -3.39 1.14 -6.28
C PRO A 35 -3.63 1.07 -4.75
N LEU A 36 -2.83 1.83 -3.99
CA LEU A 36 -2.92 1.96 -2.53
C LEU A 36 -3.10 3.43 -2.18
N PHE A 37 -3.97 3.69 -1.21
CA PHE A 37 -4.27 5.03 -0.71
C PHE A 37 -4.33 5.04 0.83
N LEU A 38 -3.42 5.77 1.46
CA LEU A 38 -3.41 5.96 2.90
C LEU A 38 -4.29 7.16 3.25
N ARG A 39 -5.50 6.90 3.73
CA ARG A 39 -6.37 7.95 4.25
C ARG A 39 -5.85 8.34 5.64
N TYR A 40 -5.33 9.55 5.80
CA TYR A 40 -4.84 10.08 7.08
C TYR A 40 -5.90 10.05 8.19
N ARG A 41 -5.55 10.31 9.46
CA ARG A 41 -6.57 10.65 10.48
C ARG A 41 -6.82 12.15 10.46
N ASP A 42 -8.01 12.58 10.87
CA ASP A 42 -8.34 14.02 10.89
C ASP A 42 -7.42 14.81 11.81
N ALA A 43 -7.01 14.22 12.94
CA ALA A 43 -6.11 14.83 13.92
C ALA A 43 -4.62 14.71 13.56
N ASP A 44 -4.26 13.90 12.57
CA ASP A 44 -2.87 13.71 12.15
C ASP A 44 -2.42 14.84 11.19
N PRO A 45 -1.12 15.17 11.11
CA PRO A 45 -0.65 16.04 10.04
C PRO A 45 -0.95 15.43 8.66
N HIS A 46 -1.32 16.28 7.69
CA HIS A 46 -1.64 15.90 6.30
C HIS A 46 -0.55 16.35 5.32
N PRO A 47 0.67 15.77 5.38
CA PRO A 47 1.70 16.08 4.41
C PRO A 47 1.24 15.67 3.00
N LYS A 48 1.68 16.41 1.99
CA LYS A 48 1.39 16.06 0.60
C LYS A 48 2.00 14.68 0.27
N SER A 49 1.30 13.91 -0.56
CA SER A 49 1.66 12.53 -0.87
C SER A 49 1.01 12.07 -2.17
N CYS A 50 1.72 11.25 -2.95
CA CYS A 50 1.16 10.59 -4.14
C CYS A 50 0.28 9.38 -3.83
N CYS A 51 0.35 8.87 -2.61
CA CYS A 51 -0.33 7.66 -2.18
C CYS A 51 -1.11 7.83 -0.87
N ALA A 52 -1.30 9.07 -0.40
CA ALA A 52 -2.01 9.39 0.82
C ALA A 52 -2.76 10.72 0.71
N GLY A 53 -3.74 10.95 1.58
CA GLY A 53 -4.61 12.12 1.51
C GLY A 53 -5.83 12.01 2.43
N MET A 54 -6.82 12.88 2.21
CA MET A 54 -8.03 12.96 3.03
C MET A 54 -9.24 12.31 2.37
N GLN A 55 -9.27 12.32 1.03
CA GLN A 55 -10.34 11.73 0.23
C GLN A 55 -9.78 10.89 -0.91
N LEU A 56 -10.50 9.84 -1.28
CA LEU A 56 -10.09 8.94 -2.35
C LEU A 56 -10.07 9.67 -3.71
N SER A 57 -11.08 10.48 -3.97
CA SER A 57 -11.20 11.31 -5.18
C SER A 57 -12.13 12.51 -4.91
N ALA A 58 -12.30 13.39 -5.89
CA ALA A 58 -13.24 14.51 -5.82
C ALA A 58 -14.70 14.05 -5.71
N ASN A 59 -15.02 12.87 -6.24
CA ASN A 59 -16.40 12.34 -6.30
C ASN A 59 -16.66 11.16 -5.35
N GLU A 60 -15.63 10.65 -4.66
CA GLU A 60 -15.73 9.51 -3.74
C GLU A 60 -15.11 9.89 -2.38
N SER A 61 -15.96 9.97 -1.36
CA SER A 61 -15.51 10.21 0.01
C SER A 61 -14.83 8.97 0.59
N SER A 62 -13.85 9.20 1.47
CA SER A 62 -13.20 8.16 2.27
C SER A 62 -13.16 8.62 3.73
N ASP A 63 -14.21 8.28 4.46
CA ASP A 63 -14.44 8.81 5.81
C ASP A 63 -13.66 8.05 6.89
N THR A 64 -13.24 6.82 6.59
CA THR A 64 -12.55 5.94 7.53
C THR A 64 -11.03 6.04 7.33
N PRO A 65 -10.25 6.51 8.31
CA PRO A 65 -8.79 6.43 8.27
C PRO A 65 -8.30 4.99 8.16
N GLY A 66 -7.28 4.77 7.34
CA GLY A 66 -6.77 3.43 7.08
C GLY A 66 -6.02 3.34 5.76
N ILE A 67 -5.82 2.10 5.30
CA ILE A 67 -5.22 1.80 4.00
C ILE A 67 -6.32 1.33 3.07
N TYR A 68 -6.66 2.17 2.10
CA TYR A 68 -7.52 1.79 1.00
C TYR A 68 -6.70 1.10 -0.08
N TYR A 69 -7.29 0.08 -0.69
CA TYR A 69 -6.70 -0.64 -1.80
C TYR A 69 -7.76 -0.91 -2.86
N GLU A 70 -7.33 -0.88 -4.11
CA GLU A 70 -8.19 -1.21 -5.24
C GLU A 70 -8.34 -2.73 -5.35
N VAL A 71 -9.56 -3.18 -5.64
CA VAL A 71 -9.89 -4.58 -5.92
C VAL A 71 -10.11 -4.80 -7.42
N SER A 72 -10.22 -6.05 -7.85
CA SER A 72 -10.24 -6.44 -9.27
C SER A 72 -11.32 -5.76 -10.11
N ASP A 73 -12.50 -5.46 -9.54
CA ASP A 73 -13.58 -4.76 -10.23
C ASP A 73 -13.35 -3.23 -10.39
N GLY A 74 -12.26 -2.70 -9.84
CA GLY A 74 -11.90 -1.29 -9.86
C GLY A 74 -12.55 -0.43 -8.77
N SER A 75 -13.33 -1.05 -7.88
CA SER A 75 -13.75 -0.43 -6.62
C SER A 75 -12.61 -0.45 -5.59
N TRP A 76 -12.83 0.20 -4.45
CA TRP A 76 -11.84 0.34 -3.39
C TRP A 76 -12.41 -0.17 -2.07
N GLU A 77 -11.62 -0.98 -1.38
CA GLU A 77 -11.91 -1.44 -0.02
C GLU A 77 -11.01 -0.74 0.99
N CYS A 78 -11.42 -0.71 2.25
CA CYS A 78 -10.68 -0.09 3.34
C CYS A 78 -10.19 -1.16 4.33
N ALA A 79 -8.90 -1.13 4.64
CA ALA A 79 -8.35 -1.70 5.87
C ALA A 79 -8.31 -0.60 6.95
N PRO A 80 -9.28 -0.55 7.88
CA PRO A 80 -9.43 0.55 8.81
C PRO A 80 -8.29 0.61 9.84
N SER A 81 -8.06 1.80 10.40
CA SER A 81 -7.19 2.01 11.55
C SER A 81 -7.88 2.87 12.61
N GLN A 82 -8.93 2.28 13.20
CA GLN A 82 -9.75 2.88 14.25
C GLN A 82 -10.11 1.84 15.33
N GLY A 83 -10.19 2.29 16.58
CA GLY A 83 -10.51 1.43 17.72
C GLY A 83 -9.52 0.28 17.88
N ASN A 84 -10.03 -0.95 17.87
CA ASN A 84 -9.24 -2.17 17.95
C ASN A 84 -8.76 -2.69 16.59
N GLU A 85 -9.04 -1.99 15.49
CA GLU A 85 -8.52 -2.34 14.16
C GLU A 85 -7.28 -1.51 13.82
N ASP A 86 -6.39 -2.11 13.04
CA ASP A 86 -5.26 -1.39 12.46
C ASP A 86 -4.83 -2.05 11.15
N ALA A 87 -4.04 -1.33 10.36
CA ALA A 87 -3.61 -1.78 9.05
C ALA A 87 -2.09 -1.62 8.86
N ALA A 88 -1.50 -2.49 8.05
CA ALA A 88 -0.16 -2.32 7.53
C ALA A 88 -0.12 -2.62 6.04
N MET A 89 1.00 -2.27 5.40
CA MET A 89 1.27 -2.68 4.03
C MET A 89 2.68 -3.23 3.89
N VAL A 90 2.81 -4.17 2.96
CA VAL A 90 4.08 -4.62 2.41
C VAL A 90 4.03 -4.37 0.92
N PHE A 91 5.01 -3.63 0.42
CA PHE A 91 5.17 -3.38 -1.00
C PHE A 91 6.62 -3.63 -1.38
N PHE A 92 6.87 -4.44 -2.39
CA PHE A 92 8.20 -4.62 -2.92
C PHE A 92 8.22 -4.67 -4.44
N VAL A 93 9.35 -4.25 -4.99
CA VAL A 93 9.65 -4.34 -6.41
C VAL A 93 11.02 -4.97 -6.57
N HIS A 94 11.05 -6.09 -7.26
CA HIS A 94 12.28 -6.78 -7.64
C HIS A 94 12.49 -6.61 -9.15
N ARG A 95 13.52 -5.84 -9.51
CA ARG A 95 13.94 -5.59 -10.88
C ARG A 95 15.09 -6.55 -11.21
N GLU A 96 14.78 -7.67 -11.87
CA GLU A 96 15.75 -8.75 -12.06
C GLU A 96 16.97 -8.31 -12.87
N ALA A 97 16.76 -7.54 -13.94
CA ALA A 97 17.84 -7.02 -14.79
C ALA A 97 18.85 -6.14 -14.04
N GLN A 98 18.46 -5.55 -12.91
CA GLN A 98 19.31 -4.70 -12.07
C GLN A 98 19.78 -5.43 -10.80
N ASN A 99 19.35 -6.68 -10.59
CA ASN A 99 19.53 -7.43 -9.34
C ASN A 99 19.21 -6.60 -8.09
N ARG A 100 18.09 -5.85 -8.15
CA ARG A 100 17.72 -4.86 -7.13
C ARG A 100 16.34 -5.13 -6.58
N VAL A 101 16.23 -5.15 -5.25
CA VAL A 101 14.96 -5.20 -4.53
C VAL A 101 14.76 -3.89 -3.77
N GLU A 102 13.64 -3.23 -4.02
CA GLU A 102 13.16 -2.06 -3.30
C GLU A 102 11.93 -2.48 -2.50
N MET A 103 11.93 -2.26 -1.18
CA MET A 103 10.87 -2.75 -0.31
C MET A 103 10.44 -1.68 0.69
N VAL A 104 9.13 -1.59 0.87
CA VAL A 104 8.44 -0.78 1.86
C VAL A 104 7.64 -1.71 2.76
N ILE A 105 7.86 -1.57 4.05
CA ILE A 105 7.09 -2.26 5.08
C ILE A 105 6.71 -1.20 6.11
N GLY A 106 5.43 -1.08 6.42
CA GLY A 106 5.01 -0.12 7.44
C GLY A 106 3.59 -0.31 7.91
N GLY A 107 3.39 -0.10 9.22
CA GLY A 107 2.08 0.01 9.81
C GLY A 107 1.50 1.41 9.69
N PHE A 108 0.18 1.48 9.57
CA PHE A 108 -0.56 2.73 9.63
C PHE A 108 -0.33 3.44 10.98
N SER A 109 -0.30 2.68 12.09
CA SER A 109 0.14 3.15 13.41
C SER A 109 1.44 2.47 13.89
N GLY A 110 1.95 2.92 15.05
CA GLY A 110 3.06 2.24 15.74
C GLY A 110 2.71 0.81 16.19
N ARG A 111 1.46 0.58 16.64
CA ARG A 111 0.93 -0.75 17.01
C ARG A 111 0.97 -1.69 15.81
N ALA A 112 0.37 -1.31 14.67
CA ALA A 112 0.48 -2.07 13.43
C ALA A 112 1.93 -2.30 12.98
N THR A 113 2.82 -1.32 13.15
CA THR A 113 4.23 -1.49 12.76
C THR A 113 4.92 -2.58 13.59
N ARG A 114 4.66 -2.62 14.89
CA ARG A 114 5.18 -3.68 15.78
C ARG A 114 4.59 -5.05 15.46
N ALA A 115 3.28 -5.12 15.23
CA ALA A 115 2.59 -6.36 14.82
C ALA A 115 3.16 -6.90 13.49
N MET A 116 3.33 -6.01 12.51
CA MET A 116 3.92 -6.31 11.21
C MET A 116 5.35 -6.85 11.32
N ALA A 117 6.18 -6.23 12.18
CA ALA A 117 7.55 -6.70 12.43
C ALA A 117 7.60 -8.09 13.08
N LYS A 118 6.64 -8.43 13.94
CA LYS A 118 6.51 -9.79 14.50
C LYS A 118 6.11 -10.79 13.41
N MET A 119 5.12 -10.43 12.59
CA MET A 119 4.58 -11.28 11.52
C MET A 119 5.62 -11.61 10.45
N LEU A 120 6.43 -10.65 10.02
CA LEU A 120 7.50 -10.90 9.03
C LEU A 120 8.53 -11.93 9.49
N ARG A 121 8.80 -11.97 10.80
CA ARG A 121 9.76 -12.93 11.36
C ARG A 121 9.19 -14.35 11.42
N SER A 122 7.89 -14.49 11.68
CA SER A 122 7.26 -15.78 11.90
C SER A 122 6.60 -16.38 10.66
N GLN A 123 6.12 -15.54 9.74
CA GLN A 123 5.34 -15.94 8.57
C GLN A 123 5.75 -15.13 7.32
N PRO A 124 7.03 -15.18 6.90
CA PRO A 124 7.49 -14.44 5.72
C PRO A 124 6.81 -14.90 4.43
N ASP A 125 6.44 -16.18 4.35
CA ASP A 125 5.83 -16.78 3.17
C ASP A 125 4.44 -16.19 2.84
N ASN A 126 3.79 -15.50 3.78
CA ASN A 126 2.52 -14.82 3.52
C ASN A 126 2.66 -13.63 2.55
N PHE A 127 3.87 -13.13 2.35
CA PHE A 127 4.17 -12.03 1.43
C PHE A 127 4.80 -12.53 0.13
N TRP A 128 4.53 -13.79 -0.20
CA TRP A 128 4.99 -14.48 -1.39
C TRP A 128 3.90 -15.44 -1.88
N PRO A 129 3.71 -15.67 -3.19
CA PRO A 129 4.40 -15.08 -4.35
C PRO A 129 4.08 -13.59 -4.58
N PRO A 130 4.81 -12.88 -5.47
CA PRO A 130 4.47 -11.51 -5.85
C PRO A 130 3.08 -11.41 -6.50
N SER A 131 2.45 -10.25 -6.34
CA SER A 131 1.15 -9.89 -6.94
C SER A 131 1.18 -9.81 -8.47
N CYS A 132 2.24 -9.22 -9.05
CA CYS A 132 2.49 -9.23 -10.50
C CYS A 132 3.90 -9.69 -10.85
N ILE A 133 4.03 -10.38 -11.97
CA ILE A 133 5.27 -10.50 -12.73
C ILE A 133 5.04 -9.81 -14.08
N CYS A 134 5.50 -8.58 -14.19
CA CYS A 134 5.24 -7.67 -15.31
C CYS A 134 6.59 -7.32 -15.97
N ASP A 135 6.87 -7.76 -17.20
CA ASP A 135 8.08 -7.45 -17.98
C ASP A 135 9.41 -7.63 -17.22
N GLY A 136 9.60 -8.78 -16.54
CA GLY A 136 10.80 -9.05 -15.75
C GLY A 136 10.94 -8.22 -14.46
N THR A 137 9.87 -7.51 -14.07
CA THR A 137 9.73 -6.88 -12.75
C THR A 137 8.72 -7.66 -11.93
N ARG A 138 9.12 -8.12 -10.74
CA ARG A 138 8.19 -8.75 -9.78
C ARG A 138 7.74 -7.73 -8.76
N ILE A 139 6.43 -7.54 -8.65
CA ILE A 139 5.83 -6.57 -7.72
C ILE A 139 4.98 -7.34 -6.73
N GLY A 140 5.29 -7.23 -5.44
CA GLY A 140 4.43 -7.69 -4.36
C GLY A 140 3.74 -6.51 -3.70
N ALA A 141 2.43 -6.57 -3.58
CA ALA A 141 1.64 -5.54 -2.90
C ALA A 141 0.60 -6.21 -2.00
N PHE A 142 0.73 -5.99 -0.70
CA PHE A 142 -0.06 -6.64 0.33
C PHE A 142 -0.56 -5.62 1.33
N VAL A 143 -1.83 -5.75 1.71
CA VAL A 143 -2.43 -5.03 2.84
C VAL A 143 -2.69 -6.04 3.94
N VAL A 144 -2.27 -5.71 5.15
CA VAL A 144 -2.48 -6.54 6.34
C VAL A 144 -3.49 -5.86 7.23
N LYS A 145 -4.58 -6.55 7.53
CA LYS A 145 -5.61 -6.11 8.48
C LYS A 145 -5.36 -6.80 9.81
N PHE A 146 -5.30 -6.02 10.87
CA PHE A 146 -5.12 -6.49 12.23
C PHE A 146 -6.36 -6.17 13.05
N GLN A 147 -6.83 -7.15 13.80
CA GLN A 147 -7.81 -6.96 14.87
C GLN A 147 -7.13 -7.26 16.20
N PHE A 148 -7.10 -6.27 17.08
CA PHE A 148 -6.52 -6.35 18.41
C PHE A 148 -7.61 -6.65 19.45
N PRO A 149 -7.21 -7.21 20.62
CA PRO A 149 -8.13 -7.30 21.73
C PRO A 149 -8.64 -5.90 22.11
N PRO A 150 -9.89 -5.78 22.59
CA PRO A 150 -10.39 -4.51 23.13
C PRO A 150 -9.53 -4.09 24.33
N ASP A 151 -9.33 -2.78 24.50
CA ASP A 151 -8.56 -2.25 25.62
C ASP A 151 -9.23 -2.66 26.95
N GLY A 152 -8.52 -3.43 27.79
CA GLY A 152 -8.93 -3.80 29.16
C GLY A 152 -8.32 -2.86 30.21
N GLU A 153 -8.91 -2.81 31.41
CA GLU A 153 -8.60 -1.83 32.48
C GLU A 153 -7.23 -2.03 33.18
N ASP A 154 -6.45 -3.07 32.87
CA ASP A 154 -5.23 -3.43 33.62
C ASP A 154 -3.92 -2.98 32.91
N GLU A 155 -3.47 -1.76 33.24
CA GLU A 155 -2.41 -1.03 32.53
C GLU A 155 -1.00 -1.68 32.48
N ASP A 156 -0.67 -2.61 33.39
CA ASP A 156 0.73 -3.05 33.56
C ASP A 156 1.12 -4.35 32.79
N ASP A 157 0.19 -5.29 32.57
CA ASP A 157 0.46 -6.52 31.78
C ASP A 157 0.10 -6.38 30.28
N LEU A 158 -0.66 -5.34 29.93
CA LEU A 158 -1.18 -5.10 28.59
C LEU A 158 -0.13 -4.54 27.62
N VAL A 159 0.93 -3.87 28.06
CA VAL A 159 1.86 -3.18 27.13
C VAL A 159 2.63 -4.15 26.22
N LEU A 160 2.92 -5.38 26.68
CA LEU A 160 3.62 -6.40 25.90
C LEU A 160 2.68 -7.28 25.05
N LEU A 161 1.44 -7.51 25.53
CA LEU A 161 0.43 -8.35 24.87
C LEU A 161 -0.51 -7.55 23.94
N ALA A 162 -0.73 -6.26 24.16
CA ALA A 162 -1.57 -5.38 23.33
C ALA A 162 -1.03 -5.17 21.91
N ASP A 163 0.22 -5.57 21.66
CA ASP A 163 0.84 -5.59 20.33
C ASP A 163 0.64 -6.92 19.59
N LEU A 164 -0.14 -7.86 20.14
CA LEU A 164 -0.49 -9.10 19.46
C LEU A 164 -1.92 -9.01 18.94
N PRO A 165 -2.11 -9.08 17.61
CA PRO A 165 -3.46 -9.14 17.05
C PRO A 165 -4.11 -10.50 17.37
N GLU A 166 -5.40 -10.49 17.70
CA GLU A 166 -6.24 -11.68 17.82
C GLU A 166 -6.52 -12.29 16.44
N LYS A 167 -6.69 -11.43 15.44
CA LYS A 167 -6.95 -11.83 14.05
C LYS A 167 -6.04 -11.06 13.10
N VAL A 168 -5.48 -11.77 12.13
CA VAL A 168 -4.67 -11.22 11.05
C VAL A 168 -5.23 -11.71 9.73
N GLU A 169 -5.44 -10.79 8.80
CA GLU A 169 -5.82 -11.08 7.43
C GLU A 169 -4.81 -10.42 6.49
N VAL A 170 -4.28 -11.18 5.53
CA VAL A 170 -3.38 -10.67 4.50
C VAL A 170 -4.14 -10.64 3.19
N VAL A 171 -4.28 -9.45 2.64
CA VAL A 171 -4.88 -9.22 1.33
C VAL A 171 -3.76 -8.98 0.34
N THR A 172 -3.62 -9.86 -0.64
CA THR A 172 -2.75 -9.68 -1.79
C THR A 172 -3.51 -8.88 -2.85
N LEU A 173 -2.95 -7.77 -3.32
CA LEU A 173 -3.54 -7.03 -4.43
C LEU A 173 -3.50 -7.89 -5.69
N ASP A 174 -4.60 -7.89 -6.44
CA ASP A 174 -4.74 -8.65 -7.68
C ASP A 174 -3.74 -8.21 -8.75
N HIS A 175 -3.29 -9.19 -9.54
CA HIS A 175 -2.43 -8.97 -10.70
C HIS A 175 -2.97 -7.86 -11.61
N ASP A 176 -4.25 -7.94 -11.95
CA ASP A 176 -4.90 -7.04 -12.91
C ASP A 176 -5.00 -5.60 -12.40
N VAL A 177 -5.05 -5.42 -11.07
CA VAL A 177 -4.99 -4.11 -10.43
C VAL A 177 -3.60 -3.50 -10.66
N ILE A 178 -2.54 -4.24 -10.35
CA ILE A 178 -1.17 -3.78 -10.52
C ILE A 178 -0.87 -3.50 -11.99
N GLN A 179 -1.20 -4.43 -12.89
CA GLN A 179 -0.97 -4.29 -14.32
C GLN A 179 -1.65 -3.05 -14.89
N ARG A 180 -2.94 -2.82 -14.56
CA ARG A 180 -3.70 -1.64 -15.00
C ARG A 180 -3.02 -0.33 -14.60
N ARG A 181 -2.42 -0.27 -13.41
CA ARG A 181 -1.68 0.94 -12.96
C ARG A 181 -0.36 1.14 -13.69
N LEU A 182 0.34 0.05 -14.03
CA LEU A 182 1.57 0.13 -14.82
C LEU A 182 1.31 0.56 -16.26
N GLU A 183 0.30 -0.01 -16.91
CA GLU A 183 -0.10 0.36 -18.27
C GLU A 183 -0.46 1.84 -18.36
N LYS A 184 -1.17 2.34 -17.34
CA LYS A 184 -1.48 3.75 -17.20
C LYS A 184 -0.20 4.61 -17.10
N ALA A 185 0.77 4.21 -16.29
CA ALA A 185 2.04 4.91 -16.15
C ALA A 185 2.81 5.01 -17.48
N VAL A 186 2.80 3.93 -18.27
CA VAL A 186 3.38 3.89 -19.61
C VAL A 186 2.61 4.78 -20.59
N GLN A 187 1.28 4.70 -20.60
CA GLN A 187 0.41 5.48 -21.50
C GLN A 187 0.62 6.98 -21.33
N TYR A 188 0.80 7.45 -20.09
CA TYR A 188 1.02 8.86 -19.78
C TYR A 188 2.50 9.29 -19.83
N GLY A 189 3.40 8.41 -20.30
CA GLY A 189 4.81 8.74 -20.54
C GLY A 189 5.65 8.90 -19.27
N PHE A 190 5.18 8.39 -18.13
CA PHE A 190 5.97 8.36 -16.90
C PHE A 190 6.98 7.21 -16.87
N LEU A 191 6.72 6.16 -17.66
CA LEU A 191 7.60 5.04 -17.88
C LEU A 191 7.81 4.87 -19.38
N ASP A 192 9.07 4.63 -19.77
CA ASP A 192 9.37 4.28 -21.15
C ASP A 192 8.76 2.91 -21.48
N LYS A 193 8.12 2.81 -22.66
CA LYS A 193 7.86 1.49 -23.25
C LYS A 193 9.21 0.83 -23.48
N ARG A 194 9.47 -0.29 -22.83
CA ARG A 194 10.62 -1.11 -23.21
C ARG A 194 10.37 -1.66 -24.62
N PRO A 195 11.39 -1.69 -25.49
CA PRO A 195 11.26 -2.30 -26.81
C PRO A 195 10.86 -3.76 -26.64
N GLU A 196 9.84 -4.21 -27.38
CA GLU A 196 9.50 -5.63 -27.44
C GLU A 196 10.71 -6.35 -28.04
N GLU A 197 11.29 -7.31 -27.30
CA GLU A 197 12.31 -8.20 -27.83
C GLU A 197 11.66 -9.07 -28.91
N GLY A 198 11.63 -8.57 -30.16
CA GLY A 198 10.91 -9.24 -31.25
C GLY A 198 10.95 -8.61 -32.65
N GLU A 199 11.60 -7.47 -32.87
CA GLU A 199 11.89 -6.97 -34.22
C GLU A 199 13.39 -6.68 -34.39
N GLU A 200 14.18 -7.74 -34.52
CA GLU A 200 15.41 -7.65 -35.32
C GLU A 200 15.11 -8.17 -36.72
N ALA A 201 15.35 -7.29 -37.70
CA ALA A 201 15.25 -7.49 -39.14
C ALA A 201 16.48 -8.21 -39.72
#